data_AF-A0A439R221-F1
#
_entry.id   AF-A0A439R221-F1
#
_cell.length_a   1.000
_cell.length_b   1.000
_cell.length_c   1.000
_cell.angle_alpha   90.00
_cell.angle_beta   90.00
_cell.angle_gamma   90.00
#
_symmetry.space_group_name_H-M   'P 1'
#
loop_
_entity.id
_entity.type
_entity.pdbx_description
1 polymer ?
#
loop_
_entity_poly.entity_id
_entity_poly.type
_entity_poly.pdbx_seq_one_letter_code
_entity_poly.pdbx_strand_id
1 'polypeptide(L)'
;FVQKYFTGTATLIEGVGLEEIAAETVSRHADGFGNDPVLRNSLEVGGEYMFRMRGEAHIWSPDAVATLQHAVRQGSWQTFKDYSAQIDSETARAQSIRGLFKIRLAEETGRKKVALDEVMSAADIVKRFSTGAMSFGSISREAHTTLARAMNTIGGKSNTGEGGEEADRYLPLPDGGKNPERSAIKQVASGR
;
A
#
# COMPACT_ATOMS: atom_id res chain seq x y z
N PHE A 1 30.88 5.13 -4.48
CA PHE A 1 30.32 6.36 -5.10
C PHE A 1 30.00 7.44 -4.05
N VAL A 2 29.00 7.22 -3.18
CA VAL A 2 28.56 8.17 -2.13
C VAL A 2 29.72 8.68 -1.26
N GLN A 3 30.56 7.80 -0.72
CA GLN A 3 31.70 8.21 0.12
C GLN A 3 32.66 9.21 -0.54
N LYS A 4 32.79 9.18 -1.88
CA LYS A 4 33.74 10.01 -2.62
C LYS A 4 33.13 11.32 -3.10
N TYR A 5 31.86 11.30 -3.51
CA TYR A 5 31.20 12.44 -4.17
C TYR A 5 30.07 13.09 -3.34
N PHE A 6 29.57 12.40 -2.32
CA PHE A 6 28.48 12.82 -1.43
C PHE A 6 28.82 12.47 0.03
N THR A 7 30.04 12.85 0.45
CA THR A 7 30.59 12.46 1.75
C THR A 7 29.70 12.91 2.90
N GLY A 8 29.40 11.99 3.83
CA GLY A 8 28.54 12.25 4.99
C GLY A 8 27.06 11.89 4.77
N THR A 9 26.64 11.52 3.56
CA THR A 9 25.28 11.02 3.31
C THR A 9 25.14 9.57 3.78
N ALA A 10 24.15 9.31 4.65
CA ALA A 10 23.82 7.96 5.08
C ALA A 10 23.17 7.17 3.94
N THR A 11 23.65 5.94 3.70
CA THR A 11 23.02 4.98 2.80
C THR A 11 23.07 3.59 3.43
N LEU A 12 21.94 2.87 3.39
CA LEU A 12 21.80 1.51 3.96
C LEU A 12 21.77 0.43 2.88
N ILE A 13 21.44 0.80 1.64
CA ILE A 13 21.32 -0.11 0.51
C ILE A 13 22.27 0.43 -0.55
N GLU A 14 23.21 -0.40 -0.98
CA GLU A 14 24.10 -0.06 -2.09
C GLU A 14 23.29 0.16 -3.37
N GLY A 15 23.78 1.04 -4.24
CA GLY A 15 23.06 1.42 -5.44
C GLY A 15 24.02 1.78 -6.57
N VAL A 16 23.52 2.56 -7.52
CA VAL A 16 24.24 2.95 -8.74
C VAL A 16 25.53 3.74 -8.46
N GLY A 17 26.50 3.57 -9.37
CA GLY A 17 27.76 4.30 -9.40
C GLY A 17 27.85 5.26 -10.59
N LEU A 18 29.09 5.67 -10.92
CA LEU A 18 29.33 6.59 -12.03
C LEU A 18 28.98 5.97 -13.39
N GLU A 19 29.18 4.68 -13.57
CA GLU A 19 28.97 4.00 -14.85
C GLU A 19 27.48 3.97 -15.20
N GLU A 20 26.63 3.57 -14.26
CA GLU A 20 25.19 3.54 -14.45
C GLU A 20 24.63 4.95 -14.63
N ILE A 21 25.07 5.92 -13.82
CA ILE A 21 24.66 7.32 -13.97
C ILE A 21 25.04 7.86 -15.34
N ALA A 22 26.26 7.57 -15.82
CA ALA A 22 26.70 7.99 -17.14
C ALA A 22 25.87 7.34 -18.25
N ALA A 23 25.62 6.03 -18.16
CA ALA A 23 24.82 5.30 -19.13
C ALA A 23 23.39 5.85 -19.22
N GLU A 24 22.70 6.02 -18.09
CA GLU A 24 21.34 6.57 -18.10
C GLU A 24 21.31 8.04 -18.56
N THR A 25 22.34 8.83 -18.21
CA THR A 25 22.46 10.23 -18.68
C THR A 25 22.57 10.29 -20.19
N VAL A 26 23.40 9.42 -20.78
CA VAL A 26 23.56 9.34 -22.24
C VAL A 26 22.28 8.83 -22.91
N SER A 27 21.58 7.87 -22.30
CA SER A 27 20.28 7.40 -22.81
C SER A 27 19.27 8.56 -22.90
N ARG A 28 19.05 9.29 -21.79
CA ARG A 28 18.12 10.43 -21.76
C ARG A 28 18.55 11.55 -22.73
N HIS A 29 19.85 11.75 -22.91
CA HIS A 29 20.37 12.66 -23.93
C HIS A 29 20.01 12.19 -25.35
N ALA A 30 20.22 10.92 -25.67
CA ALA A 30 19.86 10.37 -26.97
C ALA A 30 18.35 10.49 -27.27
N ASP A 31 17.51 10.30 -26.26
CA ASP A 31 16.06 10.47 -26.38
C ASP A 31 15.68 11.93 -26.65
N GLY A 32 16.25 12.88 -25.90
CA GLY A 32 15.99 14.31 -26.04
C GLY A 32 16.51 14.93 -27.34
N PHE A 33 17.58 14.38 -27.92
CA PHE A 33 18.13 14.78 -29.22
C PHE A 33 17.71 13.83 -30.37
N GLY A 34 16.83 12.88 -30.08
CA GLY A 34 16.31 11.92 -31.04
C GLY A 34 15.37 12.54 -32.07
N ASN A 35 15.03 11.75 -33.10
CA ASN A 35 14.12 12.17 -34.17
C ASN A 35 12.71 11.60 -33.99
N ASP A 36 12.25 11.35 -32.76
CA ASP A 36 10.90 10.87 -32.52
C ASP A 36 9.88 11.94 -33.00
N PRO A 37 9.07 11.64 -34.04
CA PRO A 37 8.14 12.61 -34.59
C PRO A 37 7.01 12.97 -33.61
N VAL A 38 6.70 12.11 -32.65
CA VAL A 38 5.69 12.35 -31.61
C VAL A 38 6.22 13.32 -30.56
N LEU A 39 7.49 13.20 -30.17
CA LEU A 39 8.10 14.02 -29.11
C LEU A 39 8.82 15.28 -29.62
N ARG A 40 8.91 15.48 -30.95
CA ARG A 40 9.62 16.62 -31.56
C ARG A 40 9.27 17.99 -30.96
N ASN A 41 8.01 18.19 -30.56
CA ASN A 41 7.52 19.45 -29.98
C ASN A 41 6.83 19.26 -28.62
N SER A 42 7.02 18.11 -27.96
CA SER A 42 6.35 17.81 -26.69
C SER A 42 7.19 16.90 -25.81
N LEU A 43 7.08 17.08 -24.49
CA LEU A 43 7.65 16.15 -23.53
C LEU A 43 6.90 14.82 -23.53
N GLU A 44 7.55 13.79 -22.99
CA GLU A 44 6.89 12.53 -22.71
C GLU A 44 5.72 12.72 -21.74
N VAL A 45 4.75 11.81 -21.88
CA VAL A 45 3.53 11.81 -21.09
C VAL A 45 3.82 11.58 -19.59
N GLY A 46 4.93 10.92 -19.25
CA GLY A 46 5.31 10.59 -17.88
C GLY A 46 4.28 9.69 -17.19
N GLY A 47 4.27 9.74 -15.86
CA GLY A 47 3.35 8.95 -15.05
C GLY A 47 3.74 8.86 -13.58
N GLU A 48 4.68 9.65 -13.12
CA GLU A 48 5.32 9.54 -11.81
C GLU A 48 4.32 9.86 -10.68
N TYR A 49 3.48 10.87 -10.87
CA TYR A 49 2.51 11.32 -9.86
C TYR A 49 1.15 10.64 -9.97
N MET A 50 0.77 10.19 -11.16
CA MET A 50 -0.55 9.61 -11.43
C MET A 50 -0.42 8.55 -12.51
N PHE A 51 -1.14 7.45 -12.32
CA PHE A 51 -1.20 6.38 -13.30
C PHE A 51 -1.58 6.89 -14.69
N ARG A 52 -0.85 6.41 -15.70
CA ARG A 52 -1.16 6.58 -17.12
C ARG A 52 -0.92 5.26 -17.83
N MET A 53 -1.73 4.92 -18.83
CA MET A 53 -1.67 3.61 -19.51
C MET A 53 -0.29 3.30 -20.15
N ARG A 54 0.47 4.33 -20.53
CA ARG A 54 1.82 4.22 -21.10
C ARG A 54 2.86 4.96 -20.27
N GLY A 55 2.58 5.17 -18.98
CA GLY A 55 3.47 5.84 -18.05
C GLY A 55 4.20 4.85 -17.14
N GLU A 56 4.77 5.39 -16.07
CA GLU A 56 5.38 4.61 -14.99
C GLU A 56 4.44 3.53 -14.45
N ALA A 57 5.02 2.43 -13.98
CA ALA A 57 4.24 1.41 -13.29
C ALA A 57 3.74 1.95 -11.94
N HIS A 58 2.52 1.56 -11.53
CA HIS A 58 1.95 1.88 -10.21
C HIS A 58 1.47 0.60 -9.52
N ILE A 59 1.71 0.50 -8.21
CA ILE A 59 1.16 -0.61 -7.40
C ILE A 59 -0.37 -0.59 -7.47
N TRP A 60 -0.98 0.59 -7.45
CA TRP A 60 -2.42 0.77 -7.61
C TRP A 60 -2.76 1.15 -9.05
N SER A 61 -3.04 0.14 -9.88
CA SER A 61 -3.60 0.34 -11.22
C SER A 61 -5.14 0.30 -11.19
N PRO A 62 -5.83 0.87 -12.21
CA PRO A 62 -7.28 0.75 -12.34
C PRO A 62 -7.77 -0.70 -12.31
N ASP A 63 -7.05 -1.61 -12.97
CA ASP A 63 -7.40 -3.03 -13.01
C ASP A 63 -7.26 -3.70 -11.65
N ALA A 64 -6.20 -3.41 -10.89
CA ALA A 64 -6.01 -3.94 -9.55
C ALA A 64 -7.11 -3.45 -8.59
N VAL A 65 -7.45 -2.15 -8.67
CA VAL A 65 -8.53 -1.56 -7.86
C VAL A 65 -9.88 -2.17 -8.24
N ALA A 66 -10.20 -2.29 -9.52
CA ALA A 66 -11.45 -2.90 -9.97
C ALA A 66 -11.56 -4.37 -9.54
N THR A 67 -10.49 -5.15 -9.71
CA THR A 67 -10.45 -6.56 -9.32
C THR A 67 -10.67 -6.73 -7.82
N LEU A 68 -10.02 -5.91 -6.98
CA LEU A 68 -10.23 -5.92 -5.53
C LEU A 68 -11.68 -5.56 -5.18
N GLN A 69 -12.23 -4.51 -5.77
CA GLN A 69 -13.61 -4.10 -5.53
C GLN A 69 -14.61 -5.20 -5.90
N HIS A 70 -14.41 -5.89 -7.03
CA HIS A 70 -15.24 -7.02 -7.41
C HIS A 70 -15.12 -8.19 -6.44
N ALA A 71 -13.89 -8.53 -6.03
CA ALA A 71 -13.64 -9.60 -5.06
C ALA A 71 -14.41 -9.39 -3.75
N VAL A 72 -14.31 -8.19 -3.15
CA VAL A 72 -14.96 -7.91 -1.86
C VAL A 72 -16.47 -7.75 -1.97
N ARG A 73 -16.99 -7.19 -3.06
CA ARG A 73 -18.45 -7.03 -3.26
C ARG A 73 -19.14 -8.38 -3.51
N GLN A 74 -18.48 -9.31 -4.17
CA GLN A 74 -19.02 -10.64 -4.48
C GLN A 74 -18.65 -11.71 -3.45
N GLY A 75 -17.75 -11.41 -2.51
CA GLY A 75 -17.18 -12.41 -1.59
C GLY A 75 -16.37 -13.50 -2.31
N SER A 76 -15.78 -13.18 -3.47
CA SER A 76 -15.11 -14.17 -4.33
C SER A 76 -13.63 -14.33 -3.95
N TRP A 77 -13.30 -15.48 -3.34
CA TRP A 77 -11.91 -15.86 -3.06
C TRP A 77 -11.07 -15.98 -4.33
N GLN A 78 -11.64 -16.48 -5.42
CA GLN A 78 -10.91 -16.62 -6.68
C GLN A 78 -10.52 -15.25 -7.23
N THR A 79 -11.44 -14.29 -7.28
CA THR A 79 -11.15 -12.93 -7.74
C THR A 79 -10.16 -12.23 -6.81
N PHE A 80 -10.19 -12.51 -5.50
CA PHE A 80 -9.18 -12.01 -4.58
C PHE A 80 -7.78 -12.57 -4.90
N LYS A 81 -7.65 -13.86 -5.23
CA LYS A 81 -6.37 -14.44 -5.67
C LYS A 81 -5.88 -13.81 -6.97
N ASP A 82 -6.78 -13.50 -7.90
CA ASP A 82 -6.42 -12.83 -9.16
C ASP A 82 -5.87 -11.42 -8.87
N TYR A 83 -6.51 -10.68 -7.96
CA TYR A 83 -5.99 -9.40 -7.44
C TYR A 83 -4.62 -9.56 -6.77
N SER A 84 -4.46 -10.54 -5.86
CA SER A 84 -3.18 -10.77 -5.17
C SER A 84 -2.07 -11.12 -6.15
N ALA A 85 -2.35 -11.91 -7.19
CA ALA A 85 -1.38 -12.24 -8.22
C ALA A 85 -0.92 -11.01 -9.03
N GLN A 86 -1.81 -10.05 -9.29
CA GLN A 86 -1.44 -8.78 -9.94
C GLN A 86 -0.48 -7.97 -9.06
N ILE A 87 -0.80 -7.83 -7.76
CA ILE A 87 0.01 -7.06 -6.79
C ILE A 87 1.31 -7.76 -6.42
N ASP A 88 1.36 -9.09 -6.50
CA ASP A 88 2.54 -9.90 -6.24
C ASP A 88 3.33 -10.25 -7.51
N SER A 89 2.98 -9.67 -8.66
CA SER A 89 3.72 -9.85 -9.91
C SER A 89 5.16 -9.30 -9.83
N GLU A 90 6.04 -9.74 -10.73
CA GLU A 90 7.43 -9.30 -10.76
C GLU A 90 7.55 -7.77 -10.92
N THR A 91 6.78 -7.19 -11.83
CA THR A 91 6.72 -5.73 -12.03
C THR A 91 6.28 -5.00 -10.76
N ALA A 92 5.25 -5.50 -10.07
CA ALA A 92 4.77 -4.88 -8.83
C ALA A 92 5.79 -5.04 -7.68
N ARG A 93 6.51 -6.16 -7.62
CA ARG A 93 7.59 -6.39 -6.65
C ARG A 93 8.76 -5.44 -6.85
N ALA A 94 9.14 -5.16 -8.10
CA ALA A 94 10.24 -4.25 -8.42
C ALA A 94 10.03 -2.82 -7.90
N GLN A 95 8.81 -2.44 -7.54
CA GLN A 95 8.46 -1.11 -7.01
C GLN A 95 8.73 -0.95 -5.51
N SER A 96 9.18 -2.00 -4.81
CA SER A 96 9.42 -1.93 -3.37
C SER A 96 10.58 -2.80 -2.93
N ILE A 97 11.29 -2.38 -1.89
CA ILE A 97 12.42 -3.14 -1.33
C ILE A 97 11.98 -4.55 -0.88
N ARG A 98 10.76 -4.70 -0.35
CA ARG A 98 10.22 -6.03 0.03
C ARG A 98 10.14 -7.00 -1.15
N GLY A 99 9.99 -6.51 -2.37
CA GLY A 99 9.91 -7.34 -3.58
C GLY A 99 11.25 -7.94 -4.01
N LEU A 100 12.37 -7.43 -3.49
CA LEU A 100 13.71 -8.01 -3.68
C LEU A 100 13.90 -9.28 -2.84
N PHE A 101 13.02 -9.55 -1.88
CA PHE A 101 13.08 -10.73 -1.03
C PHE A 101 12.16 -11.83 -1.54
N LYS A 102 12.64 -13.07 -1.44
CA LYS A 102 11.80 -14.27 -1.53
C LYS A 102 11.68 -14.94 -0.16
N ILE A 103 10.49 -15.43 0.15
CA ILE A 103 10.29 -16.28 1.32
C ILE A 103 10.79 -17.68 0.95
N ARG A 104 11.85 -18.14 1.61
CA ARG A 104 12.31 -19.53 1.47
C ARG A 104 11.28 -20.46 2.06
N LEU A 105 10.77 -21.37 1.24
CA LEU A 105 9.73 -22.30 1.66
C LEU A 105 10.29 -23.41 2.55
N ALA A 106 9.39 -24.18 3.16
CA ALA A 106 9.75 -25.28 4.05
C ALA A 106 10.72 -26.27 3.38
N GLU A 107 10.45 -26.61 2.12
CA GLU A 107 11.29 -27.49 1.29
C GLU A 107 12.71 -26.94 1.10
N GLU A 108 12.85 -25.63 0.83
CA GLU A 108 14.16 -24.97 0.66
C GLU A 108 14.95 -24.84 1.96
N THR A 109 14.33 -25.07 3.12
CA THR A 109 14.94 -24.91 4.44
C THR A 109 15.03 -26.21 5.25
N GLY A 110 14.63 -27.34 4.66
CA GLY A 110 14.58 -28.64 5.35
C GLY A 110 13.52 -28.73 6.45
N ARG A 111 12.56 -27.80 6.48
CA ARG A 111 11.45 -27.81 7.45
C ARG A 111 10.27 -28.61 6.89
N LYS A 112 9.45 -29.16 7.80
CA LYS A 112 8.18 -29.79 7.43
C LYS A 112 7.10 -28.72 7.26
N LYS A 113 6.20 -28.93 6.29
CA LYS A 113 4.97 -28.13 6.16
C LYS A 113 4.09 -28.40 7.39
N VAL A 114 3.38 -27.37 7.82
CA VAL A 114 2.42 -27.41 8.93
C VAL A 114 1.01 -27.47 8.33
N ALA A 115 0.10 -28.20 8.96
CA ALA A 115 -1.27 -28.30 8.46
C ALA A 115 -2.02 -26.97 8.71
N LEU A 116 -2.96 -26.61 7.84
CA LEU A 116 -3.62 -25.29 7.92
C LEU A 116 -4.48 -25.12 9.19
N ASP A 117 -4.97 -26.21 9.76
CA ASP A 117 -5.69 -26.26 11.03
C ASP A 117 -4.81 -26.02 12.26
N GLU A 118 -3.49 -26.21 12.14
CA GLU A 118 -2.51 -25.85 13.17
C GLU A 118 -2.13 -24.35 13.12
N VAL A 119 -2.53 -23.64 12.06
CA VAL A 119 -2.29 -22.20 11.90
C VAL A 119 -3.34 -21.40 12.68
N MET A 120 -2.94 -20.25 13.21
CA MET A 120 -3.85 -19.30 13.85
C MET A 120 -5.07 -19.01 12.97
N SER A 121 -6.26 -19.05 13.57
CA SER A 121 -7.52 -18.79 12.86
C SER A 121 -7.54 -17.41 12.20
N ALA A 122 -8.25 -17.28 11.07
CA ALA A 122 -8.43 -15.98 10.42
C ALA A 122 -9.05 -14.95 11.39
N ALA A 123 -10.00 -15.37 12.23
CA ALA A 123 -10.65 -14.53 13.23
C ALA A 123 -9.69 -14.00 14.30
N ASP A 124 -8.59 -14.70 14.59
CA ASP A 124 -7.56 -14.22 15.51
C ASP A 124 -6.49 -13.39 14.81
N ILE A 125 -6.17 -13.71 13.55
CA ILE A 125 -5.24 -12.92 12.73
C ILE A 125 -5.77 -11.49 12.53
N VAL A 126 -7.04 -11.34 12.17
CA VAL A 126 -7.63 -10.02 11.88
C VAL A 126 -7.63 -9.06 13.07
N LYS A 127 -7.56 -9.57 14.30
CA LYS A 127 -7.42 -8.74 15.51
C LYS A 127 -6.11 -7.96 15.57
N ARG A 128 -5.10 -8.39 14.79
CA ARG A 128 -3.83 -7.69 14.63
C ARG A 128 -3.90 -6.56 13.61
N PHE A 129 -4.95 -6.51 12.79
CA PHE A 129 -5.11 -5.48 11.78
C PHE A 129 -5.65 -4.20 12.40
N SER A 130 -5.14 -3.08 11.90
CA SER A 130 -5.67 -1.76 12.20
C SER A 130 -5.88 -1.01 10.88
N THR A 131 -6.95 -0.24 10.78
CA THR A 131 -7.07 0.70 9.66
C THR A 131 -6.11 1.86 9.88
N GLY A 132 -5.61 2.45 8.80
CA GLY A 132 -4.78 3.64 8.85
C GLY A 132 -5.49 4.79 9.57
N ALA A 133 -4.69 5.71 10.11
CA ALA A 133 -5.15 6.96 10.69
C ALA A 133 -5.55 7.96 9.58
N MET A 134 -6.79 7.86 9.12
CA MET A 134 -7.34 8.77 8.11
C MET A 134 -8.24 9.78 8.80
N SER A 135 -7.90 11.07 8.71
CA SER A 135 -8.58 12.09 9.50
C SER A 135 -10.01 12.31 9.03
N PHE A 136 -10.90 12.52 10.00
CA PHE A 136 -12.16 13.21 9.73
C PHE A 136 -11.89 14.55 9.04
N GLY A 137 -12.49 14.78 7.87
CA GLY A 137 -12.19 15.94 7.01
C GLY A 137 -11.33 15.60 5.77
N SER A 138 -10.45 14.60 5.85
CA SER A 138 -9.80 14.02 4.66
C SER A 138 -10.70 12.97 3.97
N ILE A 139 -11.51 12.28 4.78
CA ILE A 139 -12.53 11.34 4.33
C ILE A 139 -13.89 11.74 4.91
N SER A 140 -14.96 11.30 4.24
CA SER A 140 -16.32 11.57 4.69
C SER A 140 -16.64 10.85 6.01
N ARG A 141 -17.67 11.33 6.71
CA ARG A 141 -18.16 10.70 7.94
C ARG A 141 -18.59 9.26 7.69
N GLU A 142 -19.25 9.01 6.57
CA GLU A 142 -19.73 7.69 6.17
C GLU A 142 -18.57 6.71 5.98
N ALA A 143 -17.50 7.13 5.30
CA ALA A 143 -16.30 6.33 5.13
C ALA A 143 -15.65 6.03 6.50
N HIS A 144 -15.49 7.06 7.33
CA HIS A 144 -14.88 6.91 8.66
C HIS A 144 -15.71 6.00 9.59
N THR A 145 -17.03 6.17 9.64
CA THR A 145 -17.95 5.30 10.39
C THR A 145 -17.87 3.87 9.87
N THR A 146 -17.83 3.67 8.55
CA THR A 146 -17.78 2.33 7.93
C THR A 146 -16.55 1.56 8.40
N LEU A 147 -15.39 2.21 8.43
CA LEU A 147 -14.15 1.61 8.92
C LEU A 147 -14.24 1.25 10.40
N ALA A 148 -14.75 2.16 11.24
CA ALA A 148 -14.89 1.89 12.68
C ALA A 148 -15.81 0.70 12.94
N ARG A 149 -16.98 0.66 12.30
CA ARG A 149 -17.93 -0.45 12.42
C ARG A 149 -17.29 -1.77 11.98
N ALA A 150 -16.66 -1.80 10.81
CA ALA A 150 -16.03 -3.01 10.29
C ALA A 150 -14.95 -3.56 11.23
N MET A 151 -14.05 -2.69 11.71
CA MET A 151 -12.96 -3.10 12.60
C MET A 151 -13.47 -3.57 13.95
N ASN A 152 -14.46 -2.88 14.53
CA ASN A 152 -15.09 -3.29 15.78
C ASN A 152 -15.81 -4.63 15.65
N THR A 153 -16.45 -4.92 14.50
CA THR A 153 -17.10 -6.22 14.23
C THR A 153 -16.10 -7.36 14.20
N ILE A 154 -14.92 -7.18 13.59
CA ILE A 154 -13.91 -8.24 13.47
C ILE A 154 -12.91 -8.29 14.63
N GLY A 155 -13.06 -7.41 15.63
CA GLY A 155 -12.16 -7.31 16.77
C GLY A 155 -10.78 -6.70 16.45
N GLY A 156 -10.64 -6.05 15.29
CA GLY A 156 -9.47 -5.23 14.97
C GLY A 156 -9.63 -3.81 15.52
N LYS A 157 -8.84 -2.85 15.02
CA LYS A 157 -8.84 -1.48 15.54
C LYS A 157 -8.96 -0.45 14.41
N SER A 158 -9.86 0.51 14.55
CA SER A 158 -9.83 1.74 13.75
C SER A 158 -9.18 2.89 14.51
N ASN A 159 -8.73 3.90 13.78
CA ASN A 159 -8.04 5.08 14.30
C ASN A 159 -8.75 6.35 13.80
N THR A 160 -8.93 7.33 14.67
CA THR A 160 -9.60 8.61 14.35
C THR A 160 -8.86 9.47 13.33
N GLY A 161 -7.55 9.26 13.18
CA GLY A 161 -6.69 10.24 12.55
C GLY A 161 -6.65 11.56 13.33
N GLU A 162 -6.10 12.58 12.68
CA GLU A 162 -5.81 13.89 13.29
C GLU A 162 -7.03 14.80 13.46
N GLY A 163 -8.13 14.50 12.75
CA GLY A 163 -9.33 15.34 12.70
C GLY A 163 -10.24 15.22 13.92
N GLY A 164 -9.85 14.40 14.90
CA GLY A 164 -10.71 14.04 16.02
C GLY A 164 -11.83 13.07 15.63
N GLU A 165 -12.83 12.96 16.50
CA GLU A 165 -13.98 12.09 16.30
C GLU A 165 -15.18 12.71 17.04
N GLU A 166 -16.37 12.62 16.43
CA GLU A 166 -17.56 13.25 16.95
C GLU A 166 -17.98 12.66 18.31
N ALA A 167 -18.42 13.54 19.21
CA ALA A 167 -18.66 13.18 20.61
C ALA A 167 -19.82 12.19 20.81
N ASP A 168 -20.80 12.18 19.90
CA ASP A 168 -21.93 11.25 19.89
C ASP A 168 -21.47 9.78 19.78
N ARG A 169 -20.33 9.53 19.12
CA ARG A 169 -19.73 8.20 19.04
C ARG A 169 -19.23 7.66 20.38
N TYR A 170 -19.11 8.49 21.41
CA TYR A 170 -18.72 8.04 22.75
C TYR A 170 -19.90 7.64 23.62
N LEU A 171 -21.12 8.00 23.23
CA LEU A 171 -22.31 7.69 23.98
C LEU A 171 -22.69 6.21 23.79
N PRO A 172 -23.15 5.51 24.84
CA PRO A 172 -23.68 4.17 24.70
C PRO A 172 -24.94 4.19 23.81
N LEU A 173 -25.21 3.07 23.16
CA LEU A 173 -26.48 2.83 22.47
C LEU A 173 -27.63 2.73 23.49
N PRO A 174 -28.91 2.86 23.06
CA PRO A 174 -30.06 2.78 23.96
C PRO A 174 -30.16 1.47 24.76
N ASP A 175 -29.59 0.38 24.25
CA ASP A 175 -29.51 -0.92 24.91
C ASP A 175 -28.34 -1.04 25.91
N GLY A 176 -27.58 0.04 26.12
CA GLY A 176 -26.38 0.08 26.96
C GLY A 176 -25.11 -0.46 26.25
N GLY A 177 -25.22 -0.88 25.00
CA GLY A 177 -24.10 -1.36 24.19
C GLY A 177 -23.08 -0.27 23.86
N LYS A 178 -21.84 -0.67 23.57
CA LYS A 178 -20.83 0.26 23.05
C LYS A 178 -21.22 0.71 21.63
N ASN A 179 -21.07 1.99 21.34
CA ASN A 179 -21.29 2.50 20.00
C ASN A 179 -20.28 1.87 19.01
N PRO A 180 -20.75 1.16 17.97
CA PRO A 180 -19.88 0.47 17.01
C PRO A 180 -19.12 1.43 16.09
N GLU A 181 -19.49 2.72 16.07
CA GLU A 181 -18.82 3.75 15.28
C GLU A 181 -17.64 4.38 16.00
N ARG A 182 -17.46 4.07 17.30
CA ARG A 182 -16.35 4.58 18.08
C ARG A 182 -15.03 3.96 17.62
N SER A 183 -14.06 4.80 17.28
CA SER A 183 -12.73 4.29 16.95
C SER A 183 -11.98 3.80 18.19
N ALA A 184 -11.26 2.68 18.06
CA ALA A 184 -10.52 2.08 19.16
C ALA A 184 -9.26 2.88 19.53
N ILE A 185 -8.62 3.49 18.53
CA ILE A 185 -7.40 4.29 18.69
C ILE A 185 -7.74 5.76 18.49
N LYS A 186 -7.15 6.62 19.33
CA LYS A 186 -7.27 8.09 19.29
C LYS A 186 -5.90 8.67 19.02
N GLN A 187 -5.76 9.48 17.97
CA GLN A 187 -4.49 10.13 17.66
C GLN A 187 -4.37 11.48 18.36
N VAL A 188 -3.15 11.78 18.83
CA VAL A 188 -2.70 13.11 19.23
C VAL A 188 -1.61 13.50 18.24
N ALA A 189 -1.76 14.64 17.57
CA ALA A 189 -0.87 15.11 16.51
C ALA A 189 -0.49 16.57 16.77
N SER A 190 0.51 17.09 16.05
CA SER A 190 1.12 18.41 16.31
C SER A 190 0.14 19.59 16.32
N GLY A 191 -1.05 19.44 15.73
CA GLY A 191 -2.11 20.46 15.79
C GLY A 191 -2.71 20.69 17.18
N ARG A 192 -2.47 19.80 18.16
CA ARG A 192 -2.87 19.92 19.56
C ARG A 192 -1.87 19.26 20.51
#